data_AF-A0A4P7UDV1-F1
#
_entry.id   AF-A0A4P7UDV1-F1
#
_cell.length_a   1.000
_cell.length_b   1.000
_cell.length_c   1.000
_cell.angle_alpha   90.00
_cell.angle_beta   90.00
_cell.angle_gamma   90.00
#
_symmetry.space_group_name_H-M   'P 1'
#
loop_
_entity.id
_entity.type
_entity.pdbx_description
1 polymer ?
#
loop_
_entity_poly.entity_id
_entity_poly.type
_entity_poly.pdbx_seq_one_letter_code
_entity_poly.pdbx_strand_id
1 'polypeptide(L)'
;MKKTLMAVVGAAAAALAGLGPLAPAAQAVDKVCTSYSSSSSTCVNTQRTIAGTTYSTDWYLPNVTASAVMVLNHGFSRGCGNLRGTSRSIAEKGVMVLCVNGDMTAGNPALGRDLAAALAAGTIAPPGRTLPQRIIVGGHSAGGHFAGVVGAELSRTAPQRLAGAILFLPTARLRLALGQGPGHEHPHHCVLVHGRHGGQHLWLQGA
;
A
#
# COMPACT_ATOMS: atom_id res chain seq x y z
N MET A 1 -61.70 34.24 22.07
CA MET A 1 -60.27 34.49 22.30
C MET A 1 -59.49 33.24 21.90
N LYS A 2 -58.58 33.43 20.93
CA LYS A 2 -57.44 32.59 20.49
C LYS A 2 -57.06 31.38 21.37
N LYS A 3 -57.04 30.17 20.76
CA LYS A 3 -55.85 29.34 20.44
C LYS A 3 -56.31 27.90 20.12
N THR A 4 -56.16 27.48 18.87
CA THR A 4 -56.29 26.07 18.50
C THR A 4 -55.06 25.63 17.73
N LEU A 5 -54.59 24.45 18.13
CA LEU A 5 -53.29 23.83 17.90
C LEU A 5 -52.89 23.62 16.44
N MET A 6 -51.56 23.63 16.24
CA MET A 6 -50.86 23.10 15.08
C MET A 6 -51.17 21.61 14.85
N ALA A 7 -51.40 21.24 13.58
CA ALA A 7 -51.20 19.90 13.07
C ALA A 7 -50.15 19.96 11.95
N VAL A 8 -48.96 19.39 12.20
CA VAL A 8 -47.92 19.18 11.20
C VAL A 8 -48.23 17.86 10.51
N VAL A 9 -48.70 17.94 9.26
CA VAL A 9 -48.67 16.85 8.27
C VAL A 9 -47.47 17.19 7.38
N GLY A 10 -46.42 16.40 7.22
CA GLY A 10 -46.38 14.95 7.06
C GLY A 10 -46.27 14.61 5.57
N ALA A 11 -45.10 14.80 4.96
CA ALA A 11 -44.72 14.14 3.70
C ALA A 11 -43.19 14.15 3.53
N ALA A 12 -42.55 13.07 4.00
CA ALA A 12 -41.21 12.69 3.60
C ALA A 12 -41.27 12.20 2.14
N ALA A 13 -40.71 12.95 1.20
CA ALA A 13 -40.44 12.46 -0.14
C ALA A 13 -39.10 11.71 -0.13
N ALA A 14 -39.18 10.38 -0.05
CA ALA A 14 -38.05 9.49 -0.20
C ALA A 14 -37.49 9.59 -1.63
N ALA A 15 -36.35 10.25 -1.79
CA ALA A 15 -35.53 10.13 -2.99
C ALA A 15 -34.77 8.79 -2.94
N LEU A 16 -35.45 7.70 -3.33
CA LEU A 16 -34.81 6.44 -3.71
C LEU A 16 -34.24 6.60 -5.13
N ALA A 17 -33.14 7.33 -5.25
CA ALA A 17 -32.36 7.40 -6.48
C ALA A 17 -31.17 6.44 -6.37
N GLY A 18 -31.32 5.28 -7.01
CA GLY A 18 -30.25 4.42 -7.54
C GLY A 18 -29.00 4.22 -6.71
N LEU A 19 -28.99 3.16 -5.88
CA LEU A 19 -27.75 2.52 -5.42
C LEU A 19 -27.16 1.68 -6.58
N GLY A 20 -26.66 2.36 -7.62
CA GLY A 20 -25.71 1.75 -8.54
C GLY A 20 -24.35 1.60 -7.85
N PRO A 21 -23.53 0.59 -8.19
CA PRO A 21 -22.17 0.52 -7.68
C PRO A 21 -21.45 1.82 -8.08
N LEU A 22 -21.03 2.60 -7.07
CA LEU A 22 -20.13 3.73 -7.29
C LEU A 22 -18.86 3.15 -7.91
N ALA A 23 -18.66 3.41 -9.21
CA ALA A 23 -17.38 3.12 -9.84
C ALA A 23 -16.29 3.81 -9.01
N PRO A 24 -15.15 3.14 -8.73
CA PRO A 24 -14.04 3.78 -8.06
C PRO A 24 -13.69 5.07 -8.80
N ALA A 25 -13.64 6.19 -8.08
CA ALA A 25 -13.21 7.45 -8.67
C ALA A 25 -11.85 7.21 -9.35
N ALA A 26 -11.78 7.50 -10.65
CA ALA A 26 -10.53 7.44 -11.40
C ALA A 26 -9.52 8.32 -10.67
N GLN A 27 -8.47 7.70 -10.15
CA GLN A 27 -7.47 8.43 -9.39
C GLN A 27 -6.69 9.32 -10.34
N ALA A 28 -6.64 10.61 -10.03
CA ALA A 28 -5.92 11.59 -10.82
C ALA A 28 -4.47 11.15 -11.03
N VAL A 29 -3.95 11.34 -12.24
CA VAL A 29 -2.52 11.15 -12.54
C VAL A 29 -1.74 12.04 -11.59
N ASP A 30 -1.07 11.44 -10.62
CA ASP A 30 -0.45 12.18 -9.53
C ASP A 30 0.74 12.96 -10.11
N LYS A 31 0.77 14.29 -9.95
CA LYS A 31 1.87 15.18 -10.40
C LYS A 31 3.15 14.99 -9.55
N VAL A 32 3.31 13.84 -8.91
CA VAL A 32 4.34 13.58 -7.91
C VAL A 32 5.71 13.52 -8.54
N CYS A 33 5.81 12.85 -9.69
CA CYS A 33 7.07 12.69 -10.40
C CYS A 33 7.48 13.92 -11.22
N THR A 34 6.58 14.87 -11.50
CA THR A 34 6.94 16.06 -12.30
C THR A 34 7.80 17.06 -11.53
N SER A 35 7.67 17.09 -10.20
CA SER A 35 8.49 17.91 -9.29
C SER A 35 9.60 17.11 -8.61
N TYR A 36 9.84 15.88 -9.08
CA TYR A 36 10.87 15.01 -8.54
C TYR A 36 12.25 15.43 -9.04
N SER A 37 13.22 15.52 -8.13
CA SER A 37 14.62 15.81 -8.45
C SER A 37 15.54 14.95 -7.59
N SER A 38 16.48 14.28 -8.26
CA SER A 38 17.59 13.52 -7.69
C SER A 38 18.66 13.33 -8.77
N SER A 39 19.93 13.25 -8.37
CA SER A 39 21.05 12.94 -9.26
C SER A 39 21.28 11.43 -9.45
N SER A 40 20.65 10.59 -8.62
CA SER A 40 20.93 9.13 -8.57
C SER A 40 19.69 8.25 -8.72
N SER A 41 18.52 8.84 -8.88
CA SER A 41 17.28 8.13 -9.14
C SER A 41 16.30 8.97 -9.95
N THR A 42 15.26 8.32 -10.48
CA THR A 42 14.18 8.93 -11.26
C THR A 42 12.82 8.53 -10.70
N CYS A 43 11.79 9.32 -10.98
CA CYS A 43 10.41 9.01 -10.63
C CYS A 43 9.59 8.91 -11.91
N VAL A 44 8.82 7.83 -12.07
CA VAL A 44 7.90 7.64 -13.18
C VAL A 44 6.52 7.28 -12.65
N ASN A 45 5.52 8.08 -12.99
CA ASN A 45 4.12 7.72 -12.77
C ASN A 45 3.62 6.97 -14.00
N THR A 46 3.01 5.80 -13.80
CA THR A 46 2.46 4.99 -14.89
C THR A 46 1.20 4.26 -14.44
N GLN A 47 0.36 3.90 -15.40
CA GLN A 47 -0.79 3.05 -15.13
C GLN A 47 -0.38 1.57 -15.13
N ARG A 48 -0.87 0.81 -14.15
CA ARG A 48 -0.66 -0.63 -14.03
C ARG A 48 -1.97 -1.33 -13.71
N THR A 49 -2.22 -2.43 -14.41
CA THR A 49 -3.38 -3.28 -14.16
C THR A 49 -3.01 -4.36 -13.13
N ILE A 50 -3.77 -4.43 -12.04
CA ILE A 50 -3.65 -5.42 -10.97
C ILE A 50 -5.03 -6.08 -10.85
N ALA A 51 -5.09 -7.40 -11.08
CA ALA A 51 -6.35 -8.18 -11.09
C ALA A 51 -7.49 -7.51 -11.90
N GLY A 52 -7.18 -7.00 -13.09
CA GLY A 52 -8.16 -6.39 -13.99
C GLY A 52 -8.54 -4.95 -13.66
N THR A 53 -8.05 -4.38 -12.55
CA THR A 53 -8.26 -2.96 -12.20
C THR A 53 -7.00 -2.16 -12.49
N THR A 54 -7.16 -1.00 -13.15
CA THR A 54 -6.03 -0.12 -13.47
C THR A 54 -5.82 0.92 -12.37
N TYR A 55 -4.60 0.98 -11.86
CA TYR A 55 -4.17 1.89 -10.82
C TYR A 55 -3.03 2.78 -11.32
N SER A 56 -2.99 4.01 -10.82
CA SER A 56 -1.81 4.87 -10.97
C SER A 56 -0.73 4.36 -10.01
N THR A 57 0.49 4.21 -10.51
CA THR A 57 1.63 3.72 -9.74
C THR A 57 2.80 4.68 -9.88
N ASP A 58 3.41 5.01 -8.74
CA ASP A 58 4.65 5.76 -8.69
C ASP A 58 5.81 4.77 -8.55
N TRP A 59 6.74 4.84 -9.51
CA TRP A 59 7.99 4.10 -9.49
C TRP A 59 9.15 5.03 -9.22
N TYR A 60 9.94 4.73 -8.21
CA TYR A 60 11.21 5.39 -7.94
C TYR A 60 12.33 4.44 -8.31
N LEU A 61 13.06 4.79 -9.36
CA LEU A 61 14.04 3.92 -10.01
C LEU A 61 15.45 4.43 -9.72
N PRO A 62 16.32 3.66 -9.03
CA PRO A 62 17.74 4.00 -8.98
C PRO A 62 18.35 4.02 -10.39
N ASN A 63 19.36 4.87 -10.59
CA ASN A 63 20.13 4.90 -11.85
C ASN A 63 21.05 3.67 -12.00
N VAL A 64 21.26 2.93 -10.91
CA VAL A 64 21.98 1.65 -10.87
C VAL A 64 21.01 0.47 -10.90
N THR A 65 21.54 -0.74 -11.09
CA THR A 65 20.75 -1.98 -10.91
C THR A 65 20.20 -2.05 -9.49
N ALA A 66 18.87 -2.11 -9.36
CA ALA A 66 18.21 -2.18 -8.07
C ALA A 66 18.51 -3.51 -7.36
N SER A 67 18.95 -3.45 -6.11
CA SER A 67 19.22 -4.63 -5.27
C SER A 67 17.95 -5.34 -4.78
N ALA A 68 16.85 -4.58 -4.69
CA ALA A 68 15.52 -5.04 -4.29
C ALA A 68 14.45 -4.07 -4.83
N VAL A 69 13.19 -4.49 -4.75
CA VAL A 69 12.02 -3.60 -4.86
C VAL A 69 11.34 -3.50 -3.50
N MET A 70 11.00 -2.29 -3.08
CA MET A 70 10.18 -2.02 -1.92
C MET A 70 8.78 -1.60 -2.35
N VAL A 71 7.77 -2.35 -1.94
CA VAL A 71 6.38 -1.89 -1.99
C VAL A 71 6.17 -0.98 -0.80
N LEU A 72 6.01 0.33 -1.03
CA LEU A 72 5.81 1.32 0.01
C LEU A 72 4.49 2.05 -0.20
N ASN A 73 3.48 1.79 0.63
CA ASN A 73 2.12 2.30 0.41
C ASN A 73 1.64 3.32 1.46
N HIS A 74 0.79 4.24 1.00
CA HIS A 74 0.28 5.36 1.76
C HIS A 74 -0.88 4.97 2.70
N GLY A 75 -1.23 5.85 3.66
CA GLY A 75 -2.38 5.66 4.55
C GLY A 75 -3.73 5.99 3.89
N PHE A 76 -4.81 5.83 4.64
CA PHE A 76 -6.21 5.92 4.17
C PHE A 76 -6.54 7.21 3.38
N SER A 77 -6.25 8.39 3.91
CA SER A 77 -6.63 9.68 3.30
C SER A 77 -5.46 10.37 2.56
N ARG A 78 -4.60 9.58 1.91
CA ARG A 78 -3.33 10.03 1.30
C ARG A 78 -3.14 9.41 -0.08
N GLY A 79 -2.09 9.83 -0.79
CA GLY A 79 -1.63 9.24 -2.04
C GLY A 79 -0.12 8.97 -1.99
N CYS A 80 0.42 8.38 -3.05
CA CYS A 80 1.84 8.06 -3.19
C CYS A 80 2.73 9.31 -3.11
N GLY A 81 2.22 10.48 -3.50
CA GLY A 81 2.90 11.77 -3.30
C GLY A 81 3.31 12.07 -1.87
N ASN A 82 2.58 11.57 -0.89
CA ASN A 82 2.91 11.74 0.53
C ASN A 82 4.13 10.93 0.97
N LEU A 83 4.57 9.96 0.16
CA LEU A 83 5.74 9.13 0.43
C LEU A 83 6.97 9.57 -0.37
N ARG A 84 6.86 10.58 -1.25
CA ARG A 84 7.91 10.96 -2.21
C ARG A 84 9.29 11.13 -1.60
N GLY A 85 9.40 11.83 -0.46
CA GLY A 85 10.68 12.04 0.22
C GLY A 85 11.31 10.74 0.72
N THR A 86 10.49 9.86 1.31
CA THR A 86 10.91 8.53 1.78
C THR A 86 11.29 7.64 0.59
N SER A 87 10.45 7.57 -0.43
CA SER A 87 10.70 6.77 -1.64
C SER A 87 11.96 7.23 -2.38
N ARG A 88 12.19 8.55 -2.47
CA ARG A 88 13.45 9.10 -2.99
C ARG A 88 14.64 8.59 -2.19
N SER A 89 14.60 8.76 -0.86
CA SER A 89 15.73 8.37 0.01
C SER A 89 16.06 6.88 -0.09
N ILE A 90 15.05 6.03 -0.29
CA ILE A 90 15.24 4.58 -0.52
C ILE A 90 15.84 4.32 -1.92
N ALA A 91 15.32 4.99 -2.96
CA ALA A 91 15.83 4.87 -4.33
C ALA A 91 17.28 5.31 -4.46
N GLU A 92 17.69 6.38 -3.79
CA GLU A 92 19.06 6.87 -3.75
C GLU A 92 20.03 5.89 -3.06
N LYS A 93 19.50 4.89 -2.34
CA LYS A 93 20.26 3.77 -1.76
C LYS A 93 20.28 2.51 -2.64
N GLY A 94 19.80 2.60 -3.89
CA GLY A 94 19.83 1.48 -4.84
C GLY A 94 18.70 0.47 -4.66
N VAL A 95 17.59 0.87 -4.02
CA VAL A 95 16.38 0.05 -3.88
C VAL A 95 15.25 0.68 -4.69
N MET A 96 14.68 -0.08 -5.61
CA MET A 96 13.51 0.38 -6.38
C MET A 96 12.31 0.55 -5.45
N VAL A 97 11.47 1.56 -5.63
CA VAL A 97 10.24 1.71 -4.85
C VAL A 97 9.03 1.70 -5.77
N LEU A 98 8.03 0.89 -5.42
CA LEU A 98 6.70 0.87 -6.00
C LEU A 98 5.71 1.38 -4.95
N CYS A 99 4.92 2.39 -5.31
CA CYS A 99 3.71 2.75 -4.59
C CYS A 99 2.50 2.64 -5.52
N VAL A 100 1.43 2.01 -5.04
CA VAL A 100 0.16 1.91 -5.74
C VAL A 100 -0.79 2.96 -5.18
N ASN A 101 -1.17 3.94 -5.98
CA ASN A 101 -2.30 4.81 -5.66
C ASN A 101 -3.55 3.93 -5.79
N GLY A 102 -4.16 3.63 -4.66
CA GLY A 102 -5.39 2.85 -4.57
C GLY A 102 -6.19 3.27 -3.36
N ASP A 103 -7.46 2.90 -3.31
CA ASP A 103 -8.24 3.06 -2.08
C ASP A 103 -7.61 2.19 -0.98
N MET A 104 -7.16 2.82 0.10
CA MET A 104 -6.54 2.15 1.26
C MET A 104 -7.54 1.99 2.42
N THR A 105 -8.85 2.10 2.17
CA THR A 105 -9.90 1.79 3.16
C THR A 105 -9.63 0.43 3.80
N ALA A 106 -9.53 0.42 5.13
CA ALA A 106 -9.21 -0.77 5.92
C ALA A 106 -7.95 -1.53 5.46
N GLY A 107 -7.01 -0.87 4.76
CA GLY A 107 -5.79 -1.45 4.21
C GLY A 107 -5.97 -2.29 2.94
N ASN A 108 -7.17 -2.32 2.36
CA ASN A 108 -7.48 -2.99 1.09
C ASN A 108 -6.80 -4.37 0.90
N PRO A 109 -7.21 -5.39 1.67
CA PRO A 109 -6.55 -6.69 1.65
C PRO A 109 -6.71 -7.45 0.32
N ALA A 110 -7.75 -7.16 -0.47
CA ALA A 110 -7.91 -7.74 -1.81
C ALA A 110 -6.79 -7.26 -2.73
N LEU A 111 -6.64 -5.94 -2.88
CA LEU A 111 -5.55 -5.36 -3.66
C LEU A 111 -4.17 -5.80 -3.16
N GLY A 112 -3.98 -5.96 -1.84
CA GLY A 112 -2.73 -6.44 -1.27
C GLY A 112 -2.36 -7.86 -1.74
N ARG A 113 -3.33 -8.79 -1.76
CA ARG A 113 -3.11 -10.15 -2.28
C ARG A 113 -2.88 -10.15 -3.78
N ASP A 114 -3.66 -9.38 -4.53
CA ASP A 114 -3.55 -9.31 -5.99
C ASP A 114 -2.20 -8.71 -6.42
N LEU A 115 -1.72 -7.70 -5.70
CA LEU A 115 -0.40 -7.14 -5.91
C LEU A 115 0.71 -8.16 -5.56
N ALA A 116 0.57 -8.90 -4.46
CA ALA A 116 1.53 -9.95 -4.11
C ALA A 116 1.62 -11.03 -5.20
N ALA A 117 0.48 -11.47 -5.75
CA ALA A 117 0.43 -12.42 -6.86
C ALA A 117 1.10 -11.85 -8.13
N ALA A 118 0.82 -10.58 -8.47
CA ALA A 118 1.44 -9.92 -9.61
C ALA A 118 2.96 -9.75 -9.45
N LEU A 119 3.42 -9.42 -8.24
CA LEU A 119 4.83 -9.34 -7.90
C LEU A 119 5.49 -10.71 -8.03
N ALA A 120 4.92 -11.76 -7.41
CA ALA A 120 5.42 -13.12 -7.43
C ALA A 120 5.53 -13.69 -8.87
N ALA A 121 4.55 -13.39 -9.72
CA ALA A 121 4.55 -13.77 -11.14
C ALA A 121 5.41 -12.86 -12.03
N GLY A 122 5.88 -11.71 -11.52
CA GLY A 122 6.64 -10.72 -12.31
C GLY A 122 5.80 -10.00 -13.38
N THR A 123 4.47 -10.02 -13.26
CA THR A 123 3.55 -9.40 -14.21
C THR A 123 3.37 -7.90 -13.98
N ILE A 124 3.77 -7.40 -12.80
CA ILE A 124 3.92 -5.97 -12.54
C ILE A 124 5.41 -5.58 -12.69
N ALA A 125 5.70 -4.75 -13.70
CA ALA A 125 7.06 -4.34 -14.00
C ALA A 125 7.25 -2.82 -13.99
N PRO A 126 8.40 -2.33 -13.50
CA PRO A 126 8.81 -0.94 -13.68
C PRO A 126 8.95 -0.59 -15.17
N PRO A 127 8.66 0.65 -15.60
CA PRO A 127 8.92 1.08 -16.98
C PRO A 127 10.39 0.88 -17.38
N GLY A 128 10.64 0.11 -18.45
CA GLY A 128 11.98 -0.06 -19.05
C GLY A 128 13.01 -0.75 -18.15
N ARG A 129 12.57 -1.49 -17.12
CA ARG A 129 13.44 -2.18 -16.16
C ARG A 129 12.87 -3.55 -15.80
N THR A 130 13.73 -4.45 -15.35
CA THR A 130 13.31 -5.75 -14.78
C THR A 130 12.94 -5.58 -13.32
N LEU A 131 11.92 -6.31 -12.86
CA LEU A 131 11.56 -6.36 -11.44
C LEU A 131 12.64 -7.13 -10.66
N PRO A 132 13.23 -6.57 -9.59
CA PRO A 132 14.15 -7.30 -8.71
C PRO A 132 13.53 -8.55 -8.08
N GLN A 133 14.36 -9.55 -7.79
CA GLN A 133 13.93 -10.80 -7.16
C GLN A 133 13.53 -10.60 -5.69
N ARG A 134 14.28 -9.75 -4.97
CA ARG A 134 14.07 -9.44 -3.55
C ARG A 134 13.01 -8.35 -3.39
N ILE A 135 12.02 -8.62 -2.55
CA ILE A 135 10.87 -7.74 -2.29
C ILE A 135 10.85 -7.36 -0.81
N ILE A 136 10.80 -6.07 -0.53
CA ILE A 136 10.56 -5.51 0.79
C ILE A 136 9.14 -4.94 0.78
N VAL A 137 8.40 -5.08 1.89
CA VAL A 137 7.09 -4.45 2.03
C VAL A 137 7.11 -3.39 3.13
N GLY A 138 6.40 -2.28 2.94
CA GLY A 138 6.25 -1.29 3.97
C GLY A 138 5.12 -0.31 3.72
N GLY A 139 4.73 0.41 4.76
CA GLY A 139 3.64 1.37 4.67
C GLY A 139 3.27 1.98 6.00
N HIS A 140 2.51 3.07 5.93
CA HIS A 140 2.05 3.83 7.08
C HIS A 140 0.55 3.67 7.33
N SER A 141 0.13 3.45 8.58
CA SER A 141 -1.29 3.36 8.95
C SER A 141 -2.02 2.26 8.15
N ALA A 142 -3.06 2.61 7.38
CA ALA A 142 -3.74 1.67 6.51
C ALA A 142 -2.81 1.06 5.42
N GLY A 143 -1.82 1.82 4.95
CA GLY A 143 -0.77 1.31 4.06
C GLY A 143 0.16 0.31 4.73
N GLY A 144 0.32 0.39 6.05
CA GLY A 144 1.03 -0.63 6.84
C GLY A 144 0.26 -1.94 6.90
N HIS A 145 -1.08 -1.88 7.07
CA HIS A 145 -1.93 -3.07 6.95
C HIS A 145 -1.84 -3.66 5.54
N PHE A 146 -1.98 -2.83 4.49
CA PHE A 146 -1.80 -3.24 3.10
C PHE A 146 -0.47 -3.98 2.88
N ALA A 147 0.64 -3.36 3.28
CA ALA A 147 1.97 -3.92 3.14
C ALA A 147 2.14 -5.25 3.88
N GLY A 148 1.55 -5.36 5.07
CA GLY A 148 1.55 -6.60 5.82
C GLY A 148 0.73 -7.72 5.16
N VAL A 149 -0.38 -7.39 4.48
CA VAL A 149 -1.11 -8.36 3.64
C VAL A 149 -0.26 -8.82 2.46
N VAL A 150 0.41 -7.90 1.75
CA VAL A 150 1.34 -8.23 0.65
C VAL A 150 2.45 -9.16 1.15
N GLY A 151 3.07 -8.82 2.29
CA GLY A 151 4.14 -9.62 2.89
C GLY A 151 3.69 -11.01 3.33
N ALA A 152 2.53 -11.12 3.98
CA ALA A 152 1.98 -12.42 4.37
C ALA A 152 1.70 -13.32 3.15
N GLU A 153 1.16 -12.75 2.07
CA GLU A 153 0.88 -13.50 0.85
C GLU A 153 2.16 -13.91 0.11
N LEU A 154 3.17 -13.03 0.05
CA LEU A 154 4.50 -13.39 -0.49
C LEU A 154 5.17 -14.48 0.35
N SER A 155 5.10 -14.41 1.68
CA SER A 155 5.63 -15.46 2.56
C SER A 155 4.99 -16.82 2.31
N ARG A 156 3.73 -16.85 1.86
CA ARG A 156 2.99 -18.08 1.57
C ARG A 156 3.25 -18.62 0.16
N THR A 157 3.38 -17.75 -0.83
CA THR A 157 3.38 -18.12 -2.26
C THR A 157 4.74 -18.03 -2.94
N ALA A 158 5.62 -17.17 -2.44
CA ALA A 158 6.97 -16.95 -2.96
C ALA A 158 7.94 -16.53 -1.83
N PRO A 159 8.09 -17.34 -0.76
CA PRO A 159 8.87 -16.98 0.43
C PRO A 159 10.30 -16.56 0.09
N GLN A 160 10.94 -17.21 -0.88
CA GLN A 160 12.28 -16.87 -1.36
C GLN A 160 12.41 -15.44 -1.91
N ARG A 161 11.31 -14.79 -2.26
CA ARG A 161 11.29 -13.41 -2.77
C ARG A 161 11.08 -12.37 -1.68
N LEU A 162 10.50 -12.73 -0.53
CA LEU A 162 10.31 -11.79 0.57
C LEU A 162 11.65 -11.56 1.29
N ALA A 163 12.10 -10.32 1.34
CA ALA A 163 13.36 -9.93 1.99
C ALA A 163 13.13 -9.27 3.36
N GLY A 164 11.93 -8.75 3.63
CA GLY A 164 11.59 -8.18 4.92
C GLY A 164 10.37 -7.25 4.86
N ALA A 165 9.98 -6.74 6.04
CA ALA A 165 8.87 -5.82 6.21
C ALA A 165 9.23 -4.64 7.12
N ILE A 166 8.79 -3.42 6.77
CA ILE A 166 8.94 -2.20 7.57
C ILE A 166 7.59 -1.51 7.71
N LEU A 167 6.97 -1.60 8.89
CA LEU A 167 5.59 -1.23 9.10
C LEU A 167 5.51 -0.04 10.07
N PHE A 168 4.96 1.08 9.60
CA PHE A 168 4.85 2.30 10.40
C PHE A 168 3.43 2.47 10.92
N LEU A 169 3.23 2.30 12.24
CA LEU A 169 1.94 2.47 12.89
C LEU A 169 0.78 1.73 12.15
N PRO A 170 0.94 0.44 11.80
CA PRO A 170 -0.09 -0.26 11.03
C PRO A 170 -1.41 -0.27 11.80
N THR A 171 -2.53 -0.15 11.10
CA THR A 171 -3.84 -0.28 11.76
C THR A 171 -4.05 -1.71 12.27
N ALA A 172 -4.72 -1.82 13.43
CA ALA A 172 -4.70 -2.97 14.36
C ALA A 172 -5.22 -4.33 13.83
N ARG A 173 -5.47 -4.49 12.53
CA ARG A 173 -5.88 -5.78 11.93
C ARG A 173 -4.70 -6.60 11.40
N LEU A 174 -3.47 -6.16 11.66
CA LEU A 174 -2.31 -6.85 11.13
C LEU A 174 -1.86 -8.01 12.01
N ARG A 175 -2.36 -9.21 11.72
CA ARG A 175 -1.78 -10.45 12.24
C ARG A 175 -0.68 -10.90 11.28
N LEU A 176 0.52 -10.40 11.50
CA LEU A 176 1.65 -10.70 10.65
C LEU A 176 2.17 -12.11 10.95
N ALA A 177 1.83 -13.09 10.11
CA ALA A 177 2.39 -14.43 10.15
C ALA A 177 3.59 -14.54 9.20
N LEU A 178 4.58 -13.64 9.34
CA LEU A 178 5.87 -13.84 8.66
C LEU A 178 6.60 -14.97 9.39
N GLY A 179 6.55 -16.18 8.84
CA GLY A 179 7.34 -17.32 9.33
C GLY A 179 6.70 -18.18 10.42
N GLN A 180 5.37 -18.30 10.52
CA GLN A 180 4.70 -19.21 11.47
C GLN A 180 4.32 -20.57 10.85
N GLY A 181 5.16 -21.13 9.97
CA GLY A 181 5.03 -22.52 9.50
C GLY A 181 5.80 -23.46 10.43
N PRO A 182 5.26 -24.65 10.79
CA PRO A 182 5.99 -25.60 11.62
C PRO A 182 7.23 -26.11 10.85
N GLY A 183 8.44 -25.81 11.38
CA GLY A 183 9.69 -26.43 10.93
C GLY A 183 10.68 -25.55 10.13
N HIS A 184 10.50 -24.22 10.05
CA HIS A 184 11.43 -23.34 9.32
C HIS A 184 12.03 -22.24 10.21
N GLU A 185 13.37 -22.18 10.26
CA GLU A 185 14.14 -21.01 10.74
C GLU A 185 13.62 -19.74 10.07
N HIS A 186 13.38 -18.68 10.85
CA HIS A 186 12.79 -17.43 10.40
C HIS A 186 13.74 -16.65 9.46
N PRO A 187 13.57 -16.64 8.12
CA PRO A 187 14.56 -16.03 7.22
C PRO A 187 14.27 -14.54 6.93
N HIS A 188 13.21 -13.97 7.51
CA HIS A 188 12.71 -12.65 7.12
C HIS A 188 12.67 -11.68 8.29
N HIS A 189 13.37 -10.54 8.14
CA HIS A 189 13.39 -9.49 9.15
C HIS A 189 12.13 -8.61 9.04
N CYS A 190 11.45 -8.39 10.16
CA CYS A 190 10.36 -7.43 10.27
C CYS A 190 10.70 -6.35 11.28
N VAL A 191 10.60 -5.09 10.87
CA VAL A 191 10.74 -3.91 11.73
C VAL A 191 9.39 -3.24 11.88
N LEU A 192 8.90 -3.17 13.11
CA LEU A 192 7.66 -2.49 13.44
C LEU A 192 7.97 -1.17 14.15
N VAL A 193 7.56 -0.06 13.56
CA VAL A 193 7.84 1.29 14.06
C VAL A 193 6.57 1.88 14.65
N HIS A 194 6.56 2.02 15.98
CA HIS A 194 5.48 2.69 16.72
C HIS A 194 5.92 4.06 17.21
N GLY A 195 5.00 5.03 17.15
CA GLY A 195 5.15 6.32 17.82
C GLY A 195 4.83 6.19 19.31
N ARG A 196 5.53 6.96 20.16
CA ARG A 196 5.42 6.93 21.64
C ARG A 196 4.00 7.07 22.22
N HIS A 197 3.01 7.50 21.44
CA HIS A 197 1.63 7.71 21.90
C HIS A 197 0.59 6.77 21.27
N GLY A 198 1.01 5.88 20.36
CA GLY A 198 0.12 4.89 19.72
C GLY A 198 0.35 3.51 20.32
N GLY A 199 -0.29 3.22 21.45
CA GLY A 199 -0.14 1.93 22.11
C GLY A 199 -0.75 0.80 21.29
N GLN A 200 0.08 -0.09 20.75
CA GLN A 200 -0.06 -1.55 20.74
C GLN A 200 1.34 -2.19 20.61
N HIS A 201 1.71 -3.07 21.54
CA HIS A 201 2.95 -3.83 21.47
C HIS A 201 2.73 -5.10 20.64
N LEU A 202 3.41 -5.22 19.50
CA LEU A 202 3.60 -6.49 18.80
C LEU A 202 5.11 -6.73 18.69
N TRP A 203 5.58 -7.75 19.39
CA TRP A 203 6.95 -8.23 19.32
C TRP A 203 7.12 -9.10 18.09
N LEU A 204 8.03 -8.73 17.20
CA LEU A 204 8.62 -9.64 16.22
C LEU A 204 10.11 -9.73 16.58
N GLN A 205 10.46 -10.78 17.31
CA GLN A 205 11.85 -11.13 17.61
C GLN A 205 12.46 -11.79 16.37
N GLY A 206 13.63 -11.31 15.95
CA GLY A 206 14.54 -12.00 15.05
C GLY A 206 15.95 -11.89 15.60
N ALA A 207 16.41 -12.97 16.23
CA ALA A 207 17.81 -13.31 16.45
C ALA A 207 17.97 -14.78 16.04
#